data_AF-A0A3B9W3P1-F1
#
_entry.id   AF-A0A3B9W3P1-F1
#
_cell.length_a   1.000
_cell.length_b   1.000
_cell.length_c   1.000
_cell.angle_alpha   90.00
_cell.angle_beta   90.00
_cell.angle_gamma   90.00
#
_symmetry.space_group_name_H-M   'P 1'
#
loop_
_entity.id
_entity.type
_entity.pdbx_description
1 polymer ?
#
loop_
_entity_poly.entity_id
_entity_poly.type
_entity_poly.pdbx_seq_one_letter_code
_entity_poly.pdbx_strand_id
1 'polypeptide(L)'
;DTDILGGNNAGFATVAVLTGVDTRETILAARTAERPTYIINSLTDLHRPYPAVDHADGAHRCGASTARVSGETIHISGSEDDLDSWRAACAAWWTAVPDAARPTQPKLEWRNH
;
A
#
# COMPACT_ATOMS: atom_id res chain seq x y z
N ASP A 1 10.78 -9.04 -1.57
CA ASP A 1 10.41 -10.19 -2.44
C ASP A 1 10.28 -11.56 -1.76
N THR A 2 11.35 -12.26 -1.38
CA THR A 2 11.26 -13.67 -0.92
C THR A 2 10.40 -13.86 0.34
N ASP A 3 10.51 -12.94 1.31
CA ASP A 3 9.81 -13.08 2.60
C ASP A 3 8.29 -12.90 2.47
N ILE A 4 7.85 -11.89 1.71
CA ILE A 4 6.42 -11.62 1.49
C ILE A 4 5.81 -12.71 0.62
N LEU A 5 6.48 -13.11 -0.46
CA LEU A 5 6.02 -14.20 -1.33
C LEU A 5 5.89 -15.52 -0.55
N GLY A 6 6.89 -15.85 0.27
CA GLY A 6 6.89 -17.04 1.11
C GLY A 6 5.75 -17.03 2.14
N GLY A 7 5.57 -15.91 2.85
CA GLY A 7 4.49 -15.75 3.83
C GLY A 7 3.09 -15.82 3.20
N ASN A 8 2.88 -15.14 2.07
CA ASN A 8 1.62 -15.19 1.33
C ASN A 8 1.30 -16.61 0.83
N ASN A 9 2.28 -17.32 0.25
CA ASN A 9 2.10 -18.70 -0.20
C ASN A 9 1.82 -19.68 0.95
N ALA A 10 2.31 -19.38 2.15
CA ALA A 10 2.04 -20.14 3.36
C ALA A 10 0.71 -19.74 4.05
N GLY A 11 -0.01 -18.73 3.56
CA GLY A 11 -1.25 -18.23 4.15
C GLY A 11 -1.06 -17.43 5.44
N PHE A 12 0.15 -16.92 5.69
CA PHE A 12 0.43 -16.05 6.84
C PHE A 12 0.14 -14.58 6.52
N ALA A 13 -0.21 -13.81 7.55
CA ALA A 13 -0.19 -12.36 7.45
C ALA A 13 1.25 -11.87 7.26
N THR A 14 1.46 -11.01 6.28
CA THR A 14 2.79 -10.49 5.90
C THR A 14 2.90 -9.00 6.19
N VAL A 15 4.09 -8.54 6.57
CA VAL A 15 4.36 -7.13 6.84
C VAL A 15 5.61 -6.68 6.09
N ALA A 16 5.49 -5.59 5.33
CA ALA A 16 6.62 -4.90 4.74
C ALA A 16 7.13 -3.80 5.69
N VAL A 17 8.45 -3.71 5.86
CA VAL A 17 9.11 -2.74 6.73
C VAL A 17 9.98 -1.81 5.89
N LEU A 18 9.72 -0.51 5.95
CA LEU A 18 10.34 0.51 5.08
C LEU A 18 11.80 0.86 5.43
N THR A 19 12.41 0.18 6.41
CA THR A 19 13.87 0.23 6.64
C THR A 19 14.64 -0.74 5.75
N GLY A 20 13.95 -1.58 4.98
CA GLY A 20 14.54 -2.61 4.11
C GLY A 20 14.94 -2.11 2.72
N VAL A 21 14.93 -3.02 1.75
CA VAL A 21 15.28 -2.76 0.35
C VAL A 21 14.11 -2.08 -0.40
N ASP A 22 12.88 -2.45 -0.06
CA ASP A 22 11.68 -1.96 -0.75
C ASP A 22 11.34 -0.52 -0.33
N THR A 23 11.11 0.34 -1.32
CA THR A 23 10.53 1.67 -1.13
C THR A 23 9.01 1.63 -1.16
N ARG A 24 8.36 2.73 -0.74
CA ARG A 24 6.91 2.88 -0.76
C ARG A 24 6.33 2.71 -2.18
N GLU A 25 7.04 3.22 -3.18
CA GLU A 25 6.70 3.10 -4.60
C GLU A 25 6.84 1.65 -5.09
N THR A 26 7.90 0.94 -4.68
CA THR A 26 8.09 -0.47 -5.08
C THR A 26 7.02 -1.37 -4.47
N ILE A 27 6.64 -1.13 -3.20
CA ILE A 27 5.53 -1.85 -2.56
C ILE A 27 4.22 -1.54 -3.27
N LEU A 28 3.93 -0.26 -3.52
CA LEU A 28 2.73 0.15 -4.26
C LEU A 28 2.63 -0.56 -5.62
N ALA A 29 3.74 -0.65 -6.34
CA ALA A 29 3.80 -1.29 -7.66
C ALA A 29 3.82 -2.82 -7.61
N ALA A 30 3.90 -3.46 -6.44
CA ALA A 30 4.11 -4.91 -6.31
C ALA A 30 3.08 -5.74 -7.09
N ARG A 31 3.58 -6.82 -7.71
CA ARG A 31 2.73 -7.85 -8.33
C ARG A 31 1.88 -8.53 -7.26
N THR A 32 0.76 -9.14 -7.64
CA THR A 32 -0.23 -9.65 -6.68
C THR A 32 0.36 -10.58 -5.62
N ALA A 33 1.26 -11.48 -6.01
CA ALA A 33 1.87 -12.45 -5.10
C ALA A 33 2.81 -11.84 -4.03
N GLU A 34 3.29 -10.61 -4.25
CA GLU A 34 4.26 -9.91 -3.39
C GLU A 34 3.62 -8.76 -2.61
N ARG A 35 2.29 -8.61 -2.64
CA ARG A 35 1.60 -7.58 -1.88
C ARG A 35 1.57 -7.96 -0.40
N PRO A 36 2.14 -7.13 0.49
CA PRO A 36 2.09 -7.40 1.92
C PRO A 36 0.69 -7.14 2.49
N THR A 37 0.34 -7.80 3.59
CA THR A 37 -0.90 -7.50 4.33
C THR A 37 -0.81 -6.15 5.06
N TYR A 38 0.38 -5.83 5.60
CA TYR A 38 0.62 -4.60 6.37
C TYR A 38 1.90 -3.91 5.90
N ILE A 39 1.97 -2.59 6.09
CA ILE A 39 3.16 -1.78 5.82
C ILE A 39 3.47 -0.97 7.07
N ILE A 40 4.70 -1.02 7.57
CA ILE A 40 5.17 -0.26 8.74
C ILE A 40 6.50 0.45 8.45
N ASN A 41 6.81 1.51 9.19
CA ASN A 41 8.06 2.25 8.97
C ASN A 41 9.28 1.45 9.47
N SER A 42 9.20 0.88 10.68
CA SER A 42 10.30 0.18 11.34
C SER A 42 9.80 -1.03 12.12
N LEU A 43 10.68 -2.01 12.40
CA LEU A 43 10.38 -3.15 13.27
C LEU A 43 9.93 -2.72 14.67
N THR A 44 10.29 -1.52 15.12
CA THR A 44 9.79 -0.97 16.38
C THR A 44 8.28 -0.75 16.38
N ASP A 45 7.63 -0.73 15.23
CA ASP A 45 6.18 -0.55 15.11
C ASP A 45 5.40 -1.86 15.14
N LEU A 46 6.06 -3.03 15.21
CA LEU A 46 5.40 -4.35 15.18
C LEU A 46 4.36 -4.57 16.29
N HIS A 47 4.49 -3.87 17.41
CA HIS A 47 3.60 -3.97 18.56
C HIS A 47 2.51 -2.90 18.58
N ARG A 48 2.52 -1.99 17.59
CA ARG A 48 1.53 -0.91 17.49
C ARG A 48 0.31 -1.39 16.72
N PRO A 49 -0.88 -0.83 16.99
CA PRO A 49 -2.05 -1.08 16.15
C PRO A 49 -1.76 -0.69 14.69
N TYR A 50 -2.15 -1.55 13.77
CA TYR A 50 -2.09 -1.26 12.34
C TYR A 50 -3.40 -0.60 11.92
N PRO A 51 -3.38 0.64 11.42
CA PRO A 51 -4.59 1.31 10.96
C PRO A 51 -5.28 0.47 9.89
N ALA A 52 -6.59 0.27 10.05
CA ALA A 52 -7.41 -0.33 9.01
C ALA A 52 -7.54 0.64 7.83
N VAL A 53 -7.60 0.09 6.62
CA VAL A 53 -7.96 0.86 5.43
C VAL A 53 -9.42 0.61 5.12
N ASP A 54 -10.24 1.63 5.31
CA ASP A 54 -11.66 1.59 4.97
C ASP A 54 -11.86 1.88 3.48
N HIS A 55 -12.91 1.33 2.89
CA HIS A 55 -13.34 1.67 1.52
C HIS A 55 -14.78 2.19 1.54
N ALA A 56 -14.98 3.43 1.08
CA ALA A 56 -16.29 4.06 0.96
C ALA A 56 -16.29 5.07 -0.19
N ASP A 57 -17.39 5.16 -0.94
CA ASP A 57 -17.58 6.13 -2.04
C ASP A 57 -16.41 6.16 -3.05
N GLY A 58 -15.95 4.96 -3.43
CA GLY A 58 -14.84 4.75 -4.36
C GLY A 58 -13.48 5.25 -3.86
N ALA A 59 -13.35 5.55 -2.58
CA ALA A 59 -12.12 6.00 -1.94
C ALA A 59 -11.66 5.03 -0.85
N HIS A 60 -10.35 4.82 -0.79
CA HIS A 60 -9.70 4.12 0.29
C HIS A 60 -9.19 5.14 1.30
N ARG A 61 -9.48 4.94 2.58
CA ARG A 61 -9.10 5.85 3.66
C ARG A 61 -8.29 5.12 4.71
N CYS A 62 -7.16 5.70 5.08
CA CYS A 62 -6.33 5.27 6.19
C CYS A 62 -6.01 6.52 7.02
N GLY A 63 -6.34 6.51 8.32
CA GLY A 63 -6.21 7.71 9.16
C GLY A 63 -6.96 8.91 8.55
N ALA A 64 -6.24 10.02 8.35
CA ALA A 64 -6.77 11.23 7.71
C ALA A 64 -6.59 11.25 6.18
N SER A 65 -5.85 10.30 5.62
CA SER A 65 -5.45 10.28 4.22
C SER A 65 -6.42 9.45 3.38
N THR A 66 -6.66 9.87 2.14
CA THR A 66 -7.53 9.14 1.20
C THR A 66 -6.90 8.98 -0.18
N ALA A 67 -7.24 7.90 -0.88
CA ALA A 67 -6.80 7.64 -2.23
C ALA A 67 -7.96 7.14 -3.12
N ARG A 68 -7.98 7.59 -4.37
CA ARG A 68 -8.91 7.14 -5.43
C ARG A 68 -8.16 6.84 -6.71
N VAL A 69 -8.58 5.83 -7.45
CA VAL A 69 -8.02 5.51 -8.78
C VAL A 69 -8.93 6.04 -9.88
N SER A 70 -8.34 6.68 -10.87
CA SER A 70 -8.99 7.07 -12.13
C SER A 70 -8.09 6.67 -13.30
N GLY A 71 -8.48 5.62 -14.02
CA GLY A 71 -7.63 5.00 -15.03
C GLY A 71 -6.33 4.47 -14.43
N GLU A 72 -5.19 5.00 -14.87
CA GLU A 72 -3.85 4.63 -14.38
C GLU A 72 -3.30 5.60 -13.32
N THR A 73 -4.09 6.58 -12.90
CA THR A 73 -3.68 7.60 -11.93
C THR A 73 -4.34 7.36 -10.58
N ILE A 74 -3.53 7.45 -9.52
CA ILE A 74 -4.01 7.51 -8.14
C ILE A 74 -4.00 8.97 -7.70
N HIS A 75 -5.16 9.49 -7.32
CA HIS A 75 -5.29 10.78 -6.66
C HIS A 75 -5.27 10.57 -5.15
N ILE A 76 -4.29 11.17 -4.48
CA ILE A 76 -4.04 11.01 -3.05
C ILE A 76 -4.27 12.36 -2.37
N SER A 77 -5.19 12.39 -1.39
CA SER A 77 -5.35 13.51 -0.46
C SER A 77 -4.64 13.14 0.84
N GLY A 78 -3.46 13.71 1.05
CA GLY A 78 -2.52 13.35 2.10
C GLY A 78 -1.12 13.89 1.80
N SER A 79 -0.12 13.41 2.53
CA SER A 79 1.29 13.77 2.34
C SER A 79 2.14 12.59 1.87
N GLU A 80 3.12 12.85 1.02
CA GLU A 80 4.14 11.87 0.59
C GLU A 80 4.95 11.30 1.75
N ASP A 81 5.10 12.07 2.84
CA ASP A 81 5.85 11.64 4.02
C ASP A 81 5.03 10.78 4.99
N ASP A 82 3.70 10.79 4.84
CA ASP A 82 2.77 10.08 5.71
C ASP A 82 2.50 8.65 5.21
N LEU A 83 2.78 7.67 6.07
CA LEU A 83 2.58 6.26 5.76
C LEU A 83 1.10 5.91 5.54
N ASP A 84 0.17 6.61 6.19
CA ASP A 84 -1.25 6.36 5.98
C ASP A 84 -1.69 6.75 4.55
N SER A 85 -1.09 7.79 3.96
CA SER A 85 -1.29 8.09 2.52
C SER A 85 -0.90 6.92 1.63
N TRP A 86 0.23 6.28 1.92
CA TRP A 86 0.72 5.15 1.13
C TRP A 86 -0.10 3.87 1.35
N ARG A 87 -0.59 3.63 2.57
CA ARG A 87 -1.51 2.53 2.86
C ARG A 87 -2.82 2.70 2.09
N ALA A 88 -3.39 3.90 2.08
CA ALA A 88 -4.57 4.22 1.28
C ALA A 88 -4.30 4.04 -0.22
N ALA A 89 -3.17 4.53 -0.73
CA ALA A 89 -2.78 4.40 -2.13
C ALA A 89 -2.59 2.93 -2.55
N CYS A 90 -1.92 2.11 -1.74
CA CYS A 90 -1.75 0.68 -1.99
C CYS A 90 -3.10 -0.03 -2.08
N ALA A 91 -3.97 0.17 -1.09
CA ALA A 91 -5.30 -0.43 -1.10
C ALA A 91 -6.10 -0.03 -2.35
N ALA A 92 -6.07 1.26 -2.72
CA ALA A 92 -6.77 1.76 -3.90
C ALA A 92 -6.23 1.13 -5.19
N TRP A 93 -4.91 1.12 -5.36
CA TRP A 93 -4.29 0.56 -6.57
C TRP A 93 -4.49 -0.94 -6.70
N TRP A 94 -4.30 -1.67 -5.62
CA TRP A 94 -4.44 -3.13 -5.63
C TRP A 94 -5.90 -3.57 -5.80
N THR A 95 -6.86 -2.75 -5.38
CA THR A 95 -8.28 -2.97 -5.68
C THR A 95 -8.60 -2.72 -7.15
N ALA A 96 -8.01 -1.68 -7.76
CA ALA A 96 -8.19 -1.37 -9.18
C ALA A 96 -7.45 -2.34 -10.11
N VAL A 97 -6.31 -2.89 -9.66
CA VAL A 97 -5.47 -3.84 -10.40
C VAL A 97 -5.27 -5.10 -9.54
N PRO A 98 -6.31 -5.93 -9.36
CA PRO A 98 -6.24 -7.09 -8.47
C PRO A 98 -5.26 -8.14 -8.97
N ASP A 99 -5.15 -8.31 -10.28
CA ASP A 99 -4.35 -9.34 -10.94
C ASP A 99 -3.18 -8.72 -11.72
N ALA A 100 -2.04 -8.57 -11.05
CA ALA A 100 -0.80 -8.09 -11.63
C ALA A 100 0.24 -9.23 -11.62
N ALA A 101 0.63 -9.72 -12.79
CA ALA A 101 1.67 -10.75 -12.93
C ALA A 101 3.10 -10.18 -12.77
N ARG A 102 3.25 -8.86 -12.95
CA ARG A 102 4.51 -8.11 -12.87
C ARG A 102 4.28 -6.80 -12.11
N PRO A 103 5.34 -6.17 -11.57
CA PRO A 103 5.21 -4.85 -10.98
C PRO A 103 4.56 -3.87 -11.95
N THR A 104 3.55 -3.14 -11.49
CA THR A 104 2.75 -2.23 -12.32
C THR A 104 2.64 -0.89 -11.60
N GLN A 105 3.33 0.11 -12.14
CA GLN A 105 3.44 1.42 -11.53
C GLN A 105 2.28 2.34 -11.95
N PRO A 106 1.55 2.93 -10.99
CA PRO A 106 0.56 3.96 -11.27
C PRO A 106 1.22 5.33 -11.47
N LYS A 107 0.49 6.26 -12.07
CA LYS A 107 0.78 7.70 -11.94
C LYS A 107 0.26 8.20 -10.59
N LEU A 108 1.01 9.05 -9.90
CA LEU A 108 0.62 9.61 -8.61
C LEU A 108 0.30 11.09 -8.75
N GLU A 109 -0.83 11.50 -8.21
CA GLU A 109 -1.21 12.91 -8.06
C GLU A 109 -1.53 13.21 -6.61
N TRP A 110 -0.65 13.97 -5.98
CA TRP A 110 -0.81 14.41 -4.60
C TRP A 110 -1.60 15.71 -4.54
N ARG A 111 -2.61 15.74 -3.68
CA ARG A 111 -3.42 16.92 -3.37
C ARG A 111 -3.20 17.28 -1.91
N ASN A 112 -2.40 18.31 -1.68
CA ASN A 112 -2.16 18.83 -0.35
C ASN A 112 -3.42 19.52 0.18
N HIS A 113 -3.68 19.33 1.47
CA HIS A 113 -4.55 20.21 2.25
C HIS A 113 -3.75 21.39 2.79
#